data_AF-A0A838GJ35-F1
#
_entry.id   AF-A0A838GJ35-F1
#
_cell.length_a   1.000
_cell.length_b   1.000
_cell.length_c   1.000
_cell.angle_alpha   90.00
_cell.angle_beta   90.00
_cell.angle_gamma   90.00
#
_symmetry.space_group_name_H-M   'P 1'
#
loop_
_entity.id
_entity.type
_entity.pdbx_description
1 polymer ?
#
loop_
_entity_poly.entity_id
_entity_poly.type
_entity_poly.pdbx_seq_one_letter_code
_entity_poly.pdbx_strand_id
1 'polypeptide(L)' 'MAYQKFTPVEIGAMDFPRPEWLVENLLVAGSAVLFPAREKAGKGLLAIDLACSIALGEPWLGHAVTEGSV' A
#
# COMPACT_ATOMS: atom_id res chain seq x y z
N MET A 1 18.14 5.80 11.84
CA MET A 1 17.02 6.78 11.81
C MET A 1 17.03 7.52 13.13
N ALA A 2 17.25 8.84 13.13
CA ALA A 2 17.15 9.64 14.34
C ALA A 2 15.67 10.01 14.56
N TYR A 3 15.19 9.86 15.79
CA TYR A 3 13.83 10.26 16.16
C TYR A 3 13.75 11.80 16.23
N GLN A 4 12.80 12.39 15.51
CA GLN A 4 12.52 13.82 15.53
C GLN A 4 11.16 14.08 16.19
N LYS A 5 11.12 15.08 17.08
CA LYS A 5 9.90 15.54 17.75
C LYS A 5 9.29 16.69 16.97
N PHE A 6 7.96 16.70 16.89
CA PHE A 6 7.17 17.79 16.35
C PHE A 6 6.05 18.14 17.34
N THR A 7 5.73 19.42 17.44
CA THR A 7 4.56 19.95 18.15
C THR A 7 3.32 19.89 17.25
N PRO A 8 2.10 19.93 17.80
CA PRO A 8 0.89 19.95 17.00
C PRO A 8 0.81 21.12 16.00
N VAL A 9 1.38 22.29 16.36
CA VAL A 9 1.43 23.46 15.47
C VAL A 9 2.34 23.21 14.28
N GLU A 10 3.50 22.59 14.51
CA GLU A 10 4.43 22.23 13.43
C GLU A 10 3.81 21.20 12.50
N ILE A 11 3.16 20.17 13.04
CA ILE A 11 2.41 19.18 12.24
C ILE A 11 1.31 19.86 11.45
N GLY A 12 0.52 20.75 12.06
CA GLY A 12 -0.58 21.44 11.38
C GLY A 12 -0.14 22.38 10.26
N ALA A 13 1.13 22.79 10.24
CA ALA A 13 1.73 23.62 9.20
C ALA A 13 2.45 22.81 8.10
N MET A 14 2.58 21.49 8.25
CA MET A 14 3.19 20.62 7.25
C MET A 14 2.27 20.36 6.07
N ASP A 15 2.86 20.19 4.89
CA ASP A 15 2.16 19.70 3.72
C ASP A 15 2.19 18.16 3.73
N PHE A 16 1.00 17.55 3.81
CA PHE A 16 0.83 16.10 3.71
C PHE A 16 0.25 15.77 2.34
N PRO A 17 1.06 15.21 1.42
CA PRO A 17 0.56 14.87 0.10
C PRO A 17 -0.54 13.83 0.21
N ARG A 18 -1.46 13.83 -0.76
CA ARG A 18 -2.43 12.75 -0.85
C ARG A 18 -1.70 11.43 -1.07
N PRO A 19 -2.15 10.32 -0.42
CA PRO A 19 -1.56 9.02 -0.66
C PRO A 19 -1.63 8.65 -2.14
N GLU A 20 -0.52 8.18 -2.68
CA GLU A 20 -0.49 7.52 -3.97
C GLU A 20 -0.93 6.07 -3.78
N TRP A 21 -1.99 5.65 -4.44
CA TRP A 21 -2.55 4.32 -4.29
C TRP A 21 -1.94 3.35 -5.30
N LEU A 22 -1.41 2.24 -4.81
CA LEU A 22 -1.07 1.07 -5.63
C LEU A 22 -2.30 0.17 -5.84
N VAL A 23 -3.10 0.02 -4.77
CA VAL A 23 -4.44 -0.57 -4.81
C VAL A 23 -5.38 0.34 -4.05
N GLU A 24 -6.45 0.78 -4.69
CA GLU A 24 -7.35 1.78 -4.16
C GLU A 24 -7.91 1.39 -2.78
N ASN A 25 -7.78 2.31 -1.81
CA ASN A 25 -8.25 2.16 -0.43
C ASN A 25 -7.58 1.01 0.36
N LEU A 26 -6.54 0.37 -0.17
CA LEU A 26 -5.86 -0.77 0.47
C LEU A 26 -4.34 -0.61 0.59
N LEU A 27 -3.66 -0.24 -0.50
CA LEU A 27 -2.20 -0.23 -0.58
C LEU A 27 -1.71 1.13 -1.05
N VAL A 28 -0.99 1.82 -0.17
CA VAL A 28 -0.31 3.08 -0.51
C VAL A 28 1.09 2.76 -1.05
N ALA A 29 1.49 3.40 -2.13
CA ALA A 29 2.82 3.25 -2.71
C ALA A 29 3.91 3.60 -1.68
N GLY A 30 4.99 2.82 -1.65
CA GLY A 30 6.10 3.01 -0.70
C GLY A 30 5.79 2.65 0.75
N SER A 31 4.59 2.15 1.05
CA SER A 31 4.24 1.66 2.39
C SER A 31 4.62 0.19 2.58
N ALA A 32 4.79 -0.22 3.85
CA ALA A 32 4.91 -1.63 4.21
C ALA A 32 3.55 -2.16 4.63
N VAL A 33 3.10 -3.25 4.00
CA VAL A 33 1.81 -3.90 4.32
C VAL A 33 2.03 -5.34 4.75
N LEU A 34 1.24 -5.77 5.73
CA LEU A 34 1.24 -7.11 6.28
C LEU A 34 -0.07 -7.81 5.91
N PHE A 35 0.02 -9.03 5.39
CA PHE A 35 -1.12 -9.95 5.21
C PHE A 35 -1.13 -11.03 6.29
N PRO A 36 -1.65 -10.75 7.50
CA PRO A 36 -1.74 -11.73 8.55
C PRO A 36 -2.83 -12.74 8.22
N ALA A 37 -2.48 -14.03 8.22
CA ALA A 37 -3.43 -15.11 8.03
C ALA A 37 -2.94 -16.39 8.71
N ARG A 38 -3.88 -17.30 9.01
CA ARG A 38 -3.57 -18.64 9.51
C ARG A 38 -2.73 -19.41 8.49
N GLU A 39 -2.03 -20.43 8.96
CA GLU A 39 -1.34 -21.36 8.07
C GLU A 39 -2.32 -21.93 7.03
N LYS A 40 -1.86 -22.07 5.78
CA LYS A 40 -2.65 -22.57 4.64
C LYS A 40 -3.92 -21.79 4.28
N ALA A 41 -4.10 -20.57 4.81
CA ALA A 41 -5.20 -19.68 4.42
C ALA A 41 -5.03 -19.03 3.04
N GLY A 42 -3.98 -19.35 2.29
CA GLY A 42 -3.78 -18.84 0.92
C GLY A 42 -3.05 -17.50 0.80
N LYS A 43 -2.49 -16.93 1.88
CA LYS A 43 -1.78 -15.63 1.86
C LYS A 43 -0.70 -15.49 0.77
N GLY A 44 0.00 -16.59 0.45
CA GLY A 44 1.03 -16.58 -0.59
C GLY A 44 0.44 -16.49 -1.99
N LEU A 45 -0.65 -17.23 -2.24
CA LEU A 45 -1.37 -17.16 -3.51
C LEU A 45 -2.00 -15.77 -3.70
N LEU A 46 -2.62 -15.23 -2.65
CA LEU A 46 -3.18 -13.87 -2.64
C LEU A 46 -2.10 -12.80 -2.96
N ALA A 47 -0.91 -12.95 -2.37
CA ALA A 47 0.18 -12.01 -2.62
C ALA A 47 0.74 -12.09 -4.05
N ILE A 48 0.78 -13.30 -4.64
CA ILE A 48 1.19 -13.49 -6.04
C ILE A 48 0.15 -12.87 -6.98
N ASP A 49 -1.13 -13.17 -6.76
CA ASP A 49 -2.25 -12.64 -7.54
C ASP A 49 -2.24 -11.10 -7.52
N LEU A 50 -2.11 -10.50 -6.33
CA LEU A 50 -1.93 -9.07 -6.16
C LEU A 50 -0.72 -8.52 -6.94
N ALA A 51 0.44 -9.18 -6.83
CA ALA A 51 1.65 -8.74 -7.52
C ALA A 51 1.48 -8.79 -9.05
N CYS A 52 0.81 -9.82 -9.57
CA CYS A 52 0.48 -9.92 -10.99
C CYS A 52 -0.49 -8.80 -11.42
N SER A 53 -1.57 -8.56 -10.66
CA SER A 53 -2.51 -7.47 -10.95
C SER A 53 -1.82 -6.10 -10.96
N ILE A 54 -0.90 -5.84 -10.03
CA ILE A 54 -0.08 -4.63 -10.03
C ILE A 54 0.81 -4.56 -11.26
N ALA A 55 1.51 -5.64 -11.61
CA ALA A 55 2.40 -5.65 -12.78
C ALA A 55 1.65 -5.50 -14.11
N LEU A 56 0.38 -5.88 -14.18
CA LEU A 56 -0.45 -5.79 -15.38
C LEU A 56 -1.39 -4.58 -15.40
N GLY A 57 -1.51 -3.84 -14.29
CA GLY A 57 -2.50 -2.76 -14.15
C GLY A 57 -3.95 -3.26 -14.16
N GLU A 58 -4.19 -4.52 -13.79
CA GLU A 58 -5.52 -5.15 -13.82
C GLU A 58 -6.25 -4.95 -12.48
N PRO A 59 -7.59 -4.76 -12.49
CA PRO A 59 -8.36 -4.68 -11.25
C PRO A 59 -8.18 -5.92 -10.37
N TRP A 60 -8.05 -5.72 -9.06
CA TRP A 60 -7.81 -6.79 -8.10
C TRP A 60 -8.90 -6.84 -7.03
N LEU A 61 -9.63 -7.96 -6.95
CA LEU A 61 -10.74 -8.16 -6.01
C LEU A 61 -11.77 -7.00 -5.99
N GLY A 62 -11.99 -6.34 -7.13
CA GLY A 62 -12.91 -5.21 -7.26
C GLY A 62 -12.30 -3.84 -6.96
N HIS A 63 -11.00 -3.77 -6.67
CA HIS A 63 -10.26 -2.52 -6.48
C HIS A 63 -9.56 -2.09 -7.77
N ALA A 64 -9.55 -0.78 -8.03
CA ALA A 64 -8.67 -0.22 -9.05
C ALA A 64 -7.20 -0.36 -8.61
N VAL A 65 -6.34 -0.71 -9.57
CA VAL A 65 -4.91 -0.94 -9.35
C VAL A 65 -4.13 0.01 -10.25
N THR A 66 -3.10 0.63 -9.67
CA THR A 66 -2.12 1.41 -10.43
C THR A 66 -1.04 0.46 -10.93
N GLU A 67 -0.79 0.46 -12.24
CA GLU A 67 0.26 -0.37 -12.84
C GLU A 67 1.63 -0.04 -12.23
N GLY A 68 2.32 -1.05 -11.73
CA GLY A 68 3.66 -0.93 -11.19
C GLY A 68 4.70 -0.94 -12.30
N SER A 69 5.67 -0.02 -12.25
CA SER A 69 6.85 -0.06 -13.11
C SER A 69 7.72 -1.26 -12.70
N VAL A 70 7.78 -2.28 -13.56
CA VAL A 70 8.63 -3.47 -13.39
C VAL A 70 10.08 -3.18 -13.76
#